data_AF-A0A0W4ZPK6-F1
#
_entry.id   AF-A0A0W4ZPK6-F1
#
_cell.length_a   1.000
_cell.length_b   1.000
_cell.length_c   1.000
_cell.angle_alpha   90.00
_cell.angle_beta   90.00
_cell.angle_gamma   90.00
#
_symmetry.space_group_name_H-M   'P 1'
#
loop_
_entity.id
_entity.type
_entity.pdbx_description
1 polymer ?
#
loop_
_entity_poly.entity_id
_entity_poly.type
_entity_poly.pdbx_seq_one_letter_code
_entity_poly.pdbx_strand_id
1 'polypeptide(L)'
;MDEVWEDEETSENRKNEESGDKLSLKNEMNKFFNQGYLEGMIEAKKIYSPLGLSENYEKSAFIGVEAGRLLGSLEGLEFYLEKTGEKEENIEKFKKWIKKMKKAIEINKIFTEEYLESDGLLKYDKHPILEEIGKGILDYLENIKCCECININK
;
A
#
# COMPACT_ATOMS: atom_id res chain seq x y z
N MET A 1 37.81 45.30 -5.99
CA MET A 1 36.83 45.64 -4.93
C MET A 1 35.47 45.66 -5.59
N ASP A 2 35.06 44.53 -6.19
CA ASP A 2 34.60 43.24 -5.58
C ASP A 2 33.16 43.45 -5.08
N GLU A 3 32.15 42.64 -5.39
CA GLU A 3 32.11 41.18 -5.44
C GLU A 3 31.24 40.66 -6.60
N VAL A 4 31.78 39.63 -7.26
CA VAL A 4 31.06 38.68 -8.12
C VAL A 4 30.21 37.82 -7.20
N TRP A 5 28.90 37.80 -7.38
CA TRP A 5 28.03 36.83 -6.73
C TRP A 5 28.16 35.52 -7.51
N GLU A 6 29.01 34.62 -7.02
CA GLU A 6 29.08 33.23 -7.48
C GLU A 6 27.88 32.46 -6.91
N ASP A 7 27.21 31.72 -7.79
CA ASP A 7 26.12 30.82 -7.46
C ASP A 7 26.61 29.69 -6.54
N GLU A 8 26.15 29.67 -5.30
CA GLU A 8 26.05 28.43 -4.53
C GLU A 8 24.56 28.14 -4.28
N GLU A 9 23.88 27.57 -5.29
CA GLU A 9 22.66 26.81 -5.06
C GLU A 9 23.04 25.57 -4.24
N THR A 10 23.01 25.78 -2.93
CA THR A 10 23.38 24.80 -1.92
C THR A 10 22.50 23.56 -2.02
N SER A 11 23.17 22.41 -1.92
CA SER A 11 22.64 21.05 -1.75
C SER A 11 21.62 20.85 -0.61
N GLU A 12 21.20 21.91 0.07
CA GLU A 12 20.24 21.92 1.18
C GLU A 12 18.78 21.87 0.70
N ASN A 13 18.46 22.45 -0.47
CA ASN A 13 17.08 22.41 -0.99
C ASN A 13 16.61 20.98 -1.32
N ARG A 14 17.49 20.13 -1.89
CA ARG A 14 17.13 18.73 -2.21
C ARG A 14 16.86 17.88 -0.98
N LYS A 15 17.58 18.12 0.13
CA LYS A 15 17.37 17.38 1.39
C LYS A 15 16.05 17.75 2.05
N ASN A 16 15.63 19.00 1.94
CA ASN A 16 14.36 19.48 2.50
C ASN A 16 13.15 18.93 1.72
N GLU A 17 13.20 18.92 0.38
CA GLU A 17 12.16 18.32 -0.47
C GLU A 17 12.03 16.81 -0.25
N GLU A 18 13.14 16.06 -0.25
CA GLU A 18 13.11 14.63 0.06
C GLU A 18 12.56 14.33 1.47
N SER A 19 12.79 15.22 2.44
CA SER A 19 12.25 15.06 3.79
C SER A 19 10.74 15.33 3.85
N GLY A 20 10.25 16.29 3.06
CA GLY A 20 8.83 16.61 2.93
C GLY A 20 8.04 15.49 2.27
N ASP A 21 8.57 14.93 1.19
CA ASP A 21 7.95 13.83 0.46
C ASP A 21 7.89 12.54 1.30
N LYS A 22 8.95 12.22 2.05
CA LYS A 22 8.97 11.09 2.99
C LYS A 22 7.94 11.25 4.11
N LEU A 23 7.75 12.47 4.62
CA LEU A 23 6.75 12.77 5.64
C LEU A 23 5.33 12.65 5.08
N SER A 24 5.11 13.14 3.85
CA SER A 24 3.83 13.04 3.15
C SER A 24 3.42 11.58 2.93
N LEU A 25 4.34 10.76 2.39
CA LEU A 25 4.12 9.34 2.16
C LEU A 25 3.78 8.59 3.47
N LYS A 26 4.52 8.88 4.55
CA LYS A 26 4.26 8.27 5.87
C LYS A 26 2.87 8.61 6.40
N ASN A 27 2.43 9.87 6.24
CA ASN A 27 1.10 10.30 6.64
C ASN A 27 0.01 9.60 5.83
N GLU A 28 0.20 9.44 4.52
CA GLU A 28 -0.71 8.69 3.65
C GLU A 28 -0.77 7.21 4.04
N MET A 29 0.37 6.55 4.28
CA MET A 29 0.40 5.16 4.75
C MET A 29 -0.35 5.00 6.08
N ASN A 30 -0.14 5.91 7.03
CA ASN A 30 -0.86 5.90 8.32
C ASN A 30 -2.36 6.12 8.13
N LYS A 31 -2.77 6.97 7.17
CA LYS A 31 -4.17 7.16 6.81
C LYS A 31 -4.79 5.86 6.32
N PHE A 32 -4.16 5.16 5.38
CA PHE A 32 -4.66 3.88 4.86
C PHE A 32 -4.66 2.78 5.91
N PHE A 33 -3.65 2.74 6.78
CA PHE A 33 -3.63 1.84 7.94
C PHE A 33 -4.86 2.07 8.85
N ASN A 34 -5.08 3.33 9.26
CA ASN A 34 -6.19 3.69 10.15
C ASN A 34 -7.55 3.46 9.48
N GLN A 35 -7.67 3.78 8.20
CA GLN A 35 -8.89 3.56 7.42
C GLN A 35 -9.18 2.06 7.29
N GLY A 36 -8.19 1.25 6.94
CA GLY A 36 -8.35 -0.21 6.85
C GLY A 36 -8.73 -0.84 8.19
N TYR A 37 -8.12 -0.39 9.29
CA TYR A 37 -8.52 -0.81 10.63
C TYR A 37 -9.99 -0.49 10.93
N LEU A 38 -10.42 0.75 10.67
CA LEU A 38 -11.80 1.18 10.91
C LEU A 38 -12.80 0.44 10.03
N GLU A 39 -12.52 0.29 8.74
CA GLU A 39 -13.38 -0.43 7.81
C GLU A 39 -13.47 -1.90 8.16
N GLY A 40 -12.35 -2.55 8.50
CA GLY A 40 -12.33 -3.92 8.99
C GLY A 40 -13.12 -4.11 10.29
N MET A 41 -12.98 -3.18 11.25
CA MET A 41 -13.78 -3.20 12.47
C MET A 41 -15.27 -3.04 12.19
N ILE A 42 -15.65 -2.13 11.29
CA ILE A 42 -17.05 -1.89 10.91
C ILE A 42 -17.64 -3.14 10.27
N GLU A 43 -16.92 -3.74 9.33
CA GLU A 43 -17.41 -4.93 8.61
C GLU A 43 -17.49 -6.15 9.52
N ALA A 44 -16.45 -6.38 10.35
CA ALA A 44 -16.48 -7.42 11.39
C ALA A 44 -17.67 -7.25 12.33
N LYS A 45 -17.93 -6.01 12.80
CA LYS A 45 -19.09 -5.74 13.67
C LYS A 45 -20.41 -6.04 12.97
N LYS A 46 -20.57 -5.72 11.67
CA LYS A 46 -21.82 -6.04 10.94
C LYS A 46 -22.08 -7.54 10.90
N ILE A 47 -21.03 -8.33 10.66
CA ILE A 47 -21.16 -9.78 10.51
C ILE A 47 -21.34 -10.46 11.87
N TYR A 48 -20.54 -10.09 12.87
CA TYR A 48 -20.41 -10.86 14.12
C TYR A 48 -21.17 -10.25 15.31
N SER A 49 -21.58 -8.98 15.26
CA SER A 49 -22.38 -8.37 16.34
C SER A 49 -23.72 -9.05 16.58
N PRO A 50 -24.46 -9.50 15.56
CA PRO A 50 -25.68 -10.28 15.76
C PRO A 50 -25.43 -11.65 16.42
N LEU A 51 -24.20 -12.16 16.37
CA LEU A 51 -23.80 -13.48 16.89
C LEU A 51 -23.27 -13.44 18.32
N GLY A 52 -23.06 -12.25 18.89
CA GLY A 52 -22.55 -12.07 20.26
C GLY A 52 -21.05 -12.39 20.41
N LEU A 53 -20.29 -12.40 19.31
CA LEU A 53 -18.90 -12.86 19.25
C LEU A 53 -17.89 -11.69 19.25
N SER A 54 -17.87 -10.91 20.33
CA SER A 54 -17.05 -9.68 20.39
C SER A 54 -15.54 -9.89 20.32
N GLU A 55 -15.05 -11.04 20.77
CA GLU A 55 -13.62 -11.38 20.71
C GLU A 55 -13.12 -11.59 19.27
N ASN A 56 -14.02 -11.90 18.34
CA ASN A 56 -13.68 -12.14 16.93
C ASN A 56 -13.66 -10.84 16.11
N TYR A 57 -14.13 -9.71 16.68
CA TYR A 57 -14.06 -8.41 16.03
C TYR A 57 -12.63 -7.93 15.89
N GLU A 58 -11.82 -8.09 16.94
CA GLU A 58 -10.42 -7.62 16.96
C GLU A 58 -9.56 -8.45 16.01
N LYS A 59 -9.73 -9.78 16.01
CA LYS A 59 -9.03 -10.68 15.07
C LYS A 59 -9.35 -10.34 13.62
N SER A 60 -10.63 -10.10 13.32
CA SER A 60 -11.07 -9.69 12.00
C SER A 60 -10.58 -8.28 11.64
N ALA A 61 -10.47 -7.37 12.60
CA ALA A 61 -9.94 -6.02 12.37
C ALA A 61 -8.49 -6.03 11.87
N PHE A 62 -7.68 -7.03 12.24
CA PHE A 62 -6.33 -7.19 11.69
C PHE A 62 -6.32 -7.50 10.19
N ILE A 63 -7.36 -8.16 9.66
CA ILE A 63 -7.53 -8.34 8.21
C ILE A 63 -7.74 -6.98 7.54
N GLY A 64 -8.55 -6.11 8.15
CA GLY A 64 -8.74 -4.73 7.69
C GLY A 64 -7.46 -3.91 7.73
N VAL A 65 -6.65 -4.04 8.79
CA VAL A 65 -5.32 -3.40 8.88
C VAL A 65 -4.41 -3.83 7.75
N GLU A 66 -4.32 -5.14 7.50
CA GLU A 66 -3.48 -5.69 6.45
C GLU A 66 -3.96 -5.21 5.07
N ALA A 67 -5.27 -5.21 4.83
CA ALA A 67 -5.89 -4.67 3.63
C ALA A 67 -5.56 -3.18 3.43
N GLY A 68 -5.70 -2.37 4.48
CA GLY A 68 -5.35 -0.94 4.46
C GLY A 68 -3.87 -0.71 4.15
N ARG A 69 -2.96 -1.47 4.77
CA ARG A 69 -1.52 -1.38 4.50
C ARG A 69 -1.18 -1.69 3.04
N LEU A 70 -1.77 -2.76 2.49
CA LEU A 70 -1.57 -3.15 1.10
C LEU A 70 -2.16 -2.14 0.13
N LEU A 71 -3.34 -1.58 0.43
CA LEU A 71 -3.95 -0.50 -0.35
C LEU A 71 -3.04 0.74 -0.39
N GLY A 72 -2.54 1.18 0.76
CA GLY A 72 -1.58 2.29 0.83
C GLY A 72 -0.29 2.01 0.06
N SER A 73 0.17 0.76 0.05
CA SER A 73 1.34 0.36 -0.75
C SER A 73 1.05 0.44 -2.26
N LEU A 74 -0.13 0.01 -2.70
CA LEU A 74 -0.57 0.13 -4.10
C LEU A 74 -0.70 1.59 -4.55
N GLU A 75 -1.21 2.47 -3.69
CA GLU A 75 -1.29 3.92 -3.95
C GLU A 75 0.11 4.54 -4.06
N GLY A 76 1.02 4.18 -3.15
CA GLY A 76 2.42 4.63 -3.21
C GLY A 76 3.13 4.18 -4.48
N LEU A 77 2.88 2.95 -4.94
CA LEU A 77 3.41 2.45 -6.21
C LEU A 77 2.84 3.19 -7.43
N GLU A 78 1.53 3.49 -7.43
CA GLU A 78 0.91 4.29 -8.49
C GLU A 78 1.51 5.69 -8.55
N PHE A 79 1.67 6.34 -7.40
CA PHE A 79 2.33 7.65 -7.30
C PHE A 79 3.78 7.61 -7.80
N TYR A 80 4.57 6.62 -7.38
CA TYR A 80 5.95 6.47 -7.84
C TYR A 80 6.04 6.35 -9.36
N LEU A 81 5.16 5.53 -9.96
CA LEU A 81 5.11 5.35 -11.41
C LEU A 81 4.75 6.61 -12.19
N GLU A 82 3.89 7.46 -11.63
CA GLU A 82 3.55 8.74 -12.24
C GLU A 82 4.71 9.73 -12.22
N LYS A 83 5.64 9.57 -11.27
CA LYS A 83 6.80 10.44 -11.10
C LYS A 83 8.03 10.00 -11.87
N THR A 84 8.25 8.70 -12.04
CA THR A 84 9.48 8.18 -12.67
C THR A 84 9.53 8.30 -14.18
N GLY A 85 8.41 8.57 -14.86
CA GLY A 85 8.39 8.75 -16.31
C GLY A 85 8.88 7.52 -17.10
N GLU A 86 8.72 6.32 -16.54
CA GLU A 86 9.07 5.05 -17.18
C GLU A 86 8.39 4.83 -18.54
N LYS A 87 8.84 3.82 -19.30
CA LYS A 87 8.28 3.47 -20.61
C LYS A 87 6.78 3.18 -20.51
N GLU A 88 6.01 3.91 -21.31
CA GLU A 88 4.54 3.98 -21.31
C GLU A 88 3.84 2.60 -21.30
N GLU A 89 4.38 1.60 -22.01
CA GLU A 89 3.78 0.26 -22.12
C GLU A 89 3.87 -0.57 -20.82
N ASN A 90 4.96 -0.44 -20.06
CA ASN A 90 5.12 -1.15 -18.78
C ASN A 90 4.28 -0.48 -17.67
N ILE A 91 4.21 0.86 -17.69
CA ILE A 91 3.37 1.63 -16.79
C ILE A 91 1.90 1.25 -16.96
N GLU A 92 1.39 1.18 -18.19
CA GLU A 92 -0.03 0.91 -18.45
C GLU A 92 -0.45 -0.50 -17.98
N LYS A 93 0.42 -1.50 -18.20
CA LYS A 93 0.19 -2.86 -17.67
C LYS A 93 0.17 -2.87 -16.15
N PHE A 94 1.07 -2.11 -15.52
CA PHE A 94 1.14 -2.05 -14.08
C PHE A 94 -0.02 -1.27 -13.45
N LYS A 95 -0.44 -0.14 -14.03
CA LYS A 95 -1.64 0.59 -13.61
C LYS A 95 -2.89 -0.28 -13.67
N LYS A 96 -3.04 -1.11 -14.72
CA LYS A 96 -4.12 -2.11 -14.81
C LYS A 96 -4.05 -3.15 -13.70
N TRP A 97 -2.84 -3.63 -13.38
CA TRP A 97 -2.63 -4.55 -12.28
C TRP A 97 -2.97 -3.92 -10.91
N ILE A 98 -2.48 -2.70 -10.63
CA ILE A 98 -2.82 -1.93 -9.42
C ILE A 98 -4.33 -1.81 -9.29
N LYS A 99 -5.02 -1.35 -10.35
CA LYS A 99 -6.48 -1.19 -10.35
C LYS A 99 -7.21 -2.50 -10.07
N LYS A 100 -6.73 -3.62 -10.62
CA LYS A 100 -7.27 -4.96 -10.34
C LYS A 100 -7.09 -5.32 -8.87
N MET A 101 -5.91 -5.08 -8.29
CA MET A 101 -5.62 -5.41 -6.89
C MET A 101 -6.38 -4.52 -5.90
N LYS A 102 -6.50 -3.22 -6.18
CA LYS A 102 -7.36 -2.29 -5.41
C LYS A 102 -8.81 -2.77 -5.39
N LYS A 103 -9.32 -3.32 -6.50
CA LYS A 103 -10.67 -3.89 -6.56
C LYS A 103 -10.79 -5.22 -5.81
N ALA A 104 -9.74 -6.03 -5.79
CA ALA A 104 -9.73 -7.32 -5.10
C ALA A 104 -9.66 -7.19 -3.57
N ILE A 105 -9.00 -6.13 -3.08
CA ILE A 105 -8.79 -5.88 -1.65
C ILE A 105 -9.91 -5.10 -0.96
N GLU A 106 -10.96 -4.71 -1.70
CA GLU A 106 -12.15 -4.08 -1.13
C GLU A 106 -12.66 -4.89 0.07
N ILE A 107 -12.85 -4.22 1.21
CA ILE A 107 -13.13 -4.88 2.50
C ILE A 107 -14.33 -5.83 2.42
N ASN A 108 -15.41 -5.45 1.74
CA ASN A 108 -16.59 -6.29 1.56
C ASN A 108 -16.36 -7.55 0.69
N LYS A 109 -15.25 -7.66 -0.04
CA LYS A 109 -14.90 -8.85 -0.83
C LYS A 109 -13.97 -9.80 -0.10
N ILE A 110 -13.16 -9.28 0.82
CA ILE A 110 -12.28 -10.09 1.66
C ILE A 110 -12.99 -10.54 2.96
N PHE A 111 -14.07 -9.85 3.35
CA PHE A 111 -14.96 -10.27 4.44
C PHE A 111 -16.15 -11.08 3.91
N THR A 112 -15.88 -12.30 3.46
CA THR A 112 -16.91 -13.22 2.95
C THR A 112 -16.78 -14.60 3.58
N GLU A 113 -17.86 -15.39 3.51
CA GLU A 113 -17.88 -16.79 3.97
C GLU A 113 -16.88 -17.68 3.20
N GLU A 114 -16.30 -17.21 2.10
CA GLU A 114 -15.22 -17.93 1.40
C GLU A 114 -13.92 -17.95 2.24
N TYR A 115 -13.66 -16.86 2.97
CA TYR A 115 -12.41 -16.68 3.73
C TYR A 115 -12.62 -16.74 5.24
N LEU A 116 -13.82 -16.43 5.71
CA LEU A 116 -14.16 -16.35 7.12
C LEU A 116 -15.09 -17.50 7.53
N GLU A 117 -14.81 -18.08 8.68
CA GLU A 117 -15.71 -18.97 9.41
C GLU A 117 -16.91 -18.19 9.94
N SER A 118 -17.96 -18.92 10.33
CA SER A 118 -19.19 -18.35 10.90
C SER A 118 -18.95 -17.59 12.20
N ASP A 119 -17.85 -17.89 12.90
CA ASP A 119 -17.43 -17.18 14.10
C ASP A 119 -16.56 -15.94 13.79
N GLY A 120 -16.08 -15.79 12.56
CA GLY A 120 -15.22 -14.69 12.12
C GLY A 120 -13.74 -14.92 12.23
N LEU A 121 -13.34 -16.15 12.50
CA LEU A 121 -11.96 -16.55 12.30
C LEU A 121 -11.68 -16.76 10.81
N LEU A 122 -10.43 -16.53 10.43
CA LEU A 122 -9.97 -16.82 9.09
C LEU A 122 -9.87 -18.34 8.91
N LYS A 123 -10.39 -18.86 7.80
CA LYS A 123 -10.33 -20.28 7.42
C LYS A 123 -8.92 -20.78 7.11
N TYR A 124 -8.01 -19.84 6.88
CA TYR A 124 -6.65 -20.05 6.43
C TYR A 124 -5.69 -19.42 7.43
N ASP A 125 -4.42 -19.85 7.42
CA ASP A 125 -3.37 -19.24 8.24
C ASP A 125 -3.15 -17.75 7.89
N LYS A 126 -3.36 -17.41 6.61
CA LYS A 126 -3.25 -16.05 6.06
C LYS A 126 -4.31 -15.84 4.99
N HIS A 127 -4.71 -14.59 4.80
CA HIS A 127 -5.78 -14.30 3.85
C HIS A 127 -5.25 -14.45 2.42
N PRO A 128 -5.78 -15.38 1.59
CA PRO A 128 -5.19 -15.71 0.29
C PRO A 128 -5.02 -14.51 -0.65
N ILE A 129 -6.06 -13.66 -0.76
CA ILE A 129 -6.01 -12.44 -1.58
C ILE A 129 -4.94 -11.46 -1.08
N LEU A 130 -4.86 -11.23 0.24
CA LEU A 130 -3.89 -10.29 0.81
C LEU A 130 -2.46 -10.80 0.60
N GLU A 131 -2.26 -12.12 0.71
CA GLU A 131 -0.97 -12.74 0.46
C GLU A 131 -0.55 -12.65 -1.01
N GLU A 132 -1.46 -12.90 -1.95
CA GLU A 132 -1.21 -12.76 -3.40
C GLU A 132 -0.80 -11.32 -3.75
N ILE A 133 -1.54 -10.33 -3.23
CA ILE A 133 -1.24 -8.91 -3.46
C ILE A 133 0.11 -8.55 -2.85
N GLY A 134 0.37 -8.98 -1.60
CA GLY A 134 1.64 -8.74 -0.93
C GLY A 134 2.84 -9.28 -1.71
N LYS A 135 2.74 -10.50 -2.23
CA LYS A 135 3.77 -11.10 -3.09
C LYS A 135 3.96 -10.29 -4.38
N GLY A 136 2.87 -9.94 -5.07
CA GLY A 136 2.97 -9.16 -6.30
C GLY A 136 3.58 -7.76 -6.11
N ILE A 137 3.34 -7.12 -4.96
CA ILE A 137 4.02 -5.87 -4.60
C ILE A 137 5.53 -6.09 -4.42
N LEU A 138 5.93 -7.14 -3.70
CA LEU A 138 7.34 -7.46 -3.48
C LEU A 138 8.06 -7.79 -4.79
N ASP A 139 7.47 -8.65 -5.62
CA ASP A 139 8.01 -9.03 -6.93
C ASP A 139 8.24 -7.80 -7.81
N TYR A 140 7.32 -6.83 -7.76
CA TYR A 140 7.48 -5.58 -8.50
C TYR A 140 8.63 -4.73 -7.97
N LEU A 141 8.72 -4.55 -6.64
CA LEU A 141 9.79 -3.78 -6.02
C LEU A 141 11.17 -4.40 -6.28
N GLU A 142 11.27 -5.73 -6.30
CA GLU A 142 12.50 -6.44 -6.67
C GLU A 142 12.88 -6.21 -8.13
N ASN A 143 11.90 -6.23 -9.04
CA ASN A 143 12.12 -5.93 -10.45
C ASN A 143 12.62 -4.49 -10.67
N ILE A 144 12.05 -3.49 -9.97
CA ILE A 144 12.54 -2.11 -10.03
C ILE A 144 14.00 -2.02 -9.57
N LYS A 145 14.32 -2.59 -8.40
CA LYS A 145 15.70 -2.57 -7.87
C LYS A 145 16.70 -3.17 -8.86
N CYS A 146 16.34 -4.30 -9.50
CA CYS A 146 17.21 -4.92 -10.49
C CYS A 146 17.46 -4.01 -11.71
N CYS A 147 16.45 -3.27 -12.16
CA CYS A 147 16.57 -2.32 -13.26
C CYS A 147 17.45 -1.10 -12.91
N GLU A 148 17.32 -0.56 -11.70
CA GLU A 148 18.15 0.55 -11.22
C GLU A 148 19.63 0.13 -11.07
N CYS A 149 19.90 -1.08 -10.57
CA CYS A 149 21.27 -1.61 -10.44
C CYS A 149 21.98 -1.78 -11.79
N ILE A 150 21.25 -2.06 -12.87
CA ILE A 150 21.84 -2.21 -14.22
C ILE A 150 22.22 -0.86 -14.83
N ASN A 151 21.51 0.22 -14.47
CA ASN A 151 21.75 1.57 -15.02
C ASN A 151 22.90 2.34 -14.35
N ILE A 152 23.52 1.83 -13.28
CA ILE A 152 24.66 2.49 -12.60
C ILE A 152 26.01 2.19 -13.31
N ASN A 153 26.03 1.28 -14.29
CA ASN A 153 27.25 0.87 -15.01
C ASN A 153 27.34 1.37 -16.46
N LYS A 154 26.69 2.47 -16.83
CA LYS A 154 26.84 3.11 -18.15
C LYS A 154 27.25 4.56 -18.05
#